data_AF-A0A969H4J5-F1
#
_entry.id   AF-A0A969H4J5-F1
#
_cell.length_a   1.000
_cell.length_b   1.000
_cell.length_c   1.000
_cell.angle_alpha   90.00
_cell.angle_beta   90.00
_cell.angle_gamma   90.00
#
_symmetry.space_group_name_H-M   'P 1'
#
loop_
_entity.id
_entity.type
_entity.pdbx_description
1 polymer ?
#
loop_
_entity_poly.entity_id
_entity_poly.type
_entity_poly.pdbx_seq_one_letter_code
_entity_poly.pdbx_strand_id
1 'polypeptide(L)'
;MRNNIERTAWFILLTAFGIFCLLSLVIPASIRWYVINATDTFSTEVTSVRGTVIIGDPATGGSSSLTDGNTAMAEENFAVSTDTTSQAILTFSDDSSLTMYSDTVIVLRETRAPRFGISPNPTKIIIEVQKGRVRATSSLSRAALIFNLSTPHAQIELSEGSFSIETNETETQVTTRLGQANVISEGGLVMLNQGERAVVGKDQAPSPPLPAAQNLLKDSDFSLASLNNAWEIYDRNFSEDKVTTTAHIVTFQDRSVLELRSEGEDNIHTEVGVTQEVNKDVRDFQSLRIFVEVRLVRQSLPGGGFQGSEFPIMLRLDYKDADNNDRQWYHGFYYAPVPDPDQYILYTEPANSSERIARFIWYPYESENLLTSLGPTKPVLLNPYASTPLAGFTKPWSPMSRC
;
A
#
# COMPACT_ATOMS: atom_id res chain seq x y z
N MET A 1 65.08 -37.15 -54.81
CA MET A 1 63.94 -36.79 -53.94
C MET A 1 63.01 -35.85 -54.72
N ARG A 2 62.12 -36.40 -55.53
CA ARG A 2 61.11 -35.64 -56.30
C ARG A 2 59.76 -36.00 -55.66
N ASN A 3 59.47 -35.41 -54.51
CA ASN A 3 58.26 -35.71 -53.75
C ASN A 3 57.05 -35.01 -54.40
N ASN A 4 56.14 -35.82 -54.95
CA ASN A 4 54.74 -35.60 -55.31
C ASN A 4 54.17 -34.16 -55.16
N ILE A 5 54.52 -33.26 -56.07
CA ILE A 5 53.98 -31.90 -56.16
C ILE A 5 52.44 -31.92 -56.35
N GLU A 6 51.93 -32.91 -57.08
CA GLU A 6 50.49 -33.07 -57.33
C GLU A 6 49.69 -33.38 -56.05
N ARG A 7 50.22 -34.20 -55.14
CA ARG A 7 49.56 -34.47 -53.85
C ARG A 7 49.48 -33.21 -53.00
N THR A 8 50.54 -32.40 -52.99
CA THR A 8 50.56 -31.14 -52.24
C THR A 8 49.56 -30.14 -52.81
N ALA A 9 49.44 -30.04 -54.15
CA ALA A 9 48.46 -29.19 -54.80
C ALA A 9 47.01 -29.61 -54.49
N TRP A 10 46.70 -30.91 -54.57
CA TRP A 10 45.38 -31.44 -54.19
C TRP A 10 45.06 -31.22 -52.71
N PHE A 11 46.05 -31.38 -51.82
CA PHE A 11 45.87 -31.12 -50.40
C PHE A 11 45.57 -29.64 -50.12
N ILE A 12 46.28 -28.72 -50.76
CA ILE A 12 46.03 -27.27 -50.65
C ILE A 12 44.62 -26.93 -51.16
N LEU A 13 44.23 -27.46 -52.31
CA LEU A 13 42.93 -27.17 -52.92
C LEU A 13 41.76 -27.72 -52.09
N LEU A 14 41.88 -28.95 -51.57
CA LEU A 14 40.88 -29.53 -50.65
C LEU A 14 40.82 -28.77 -49.32
N THR A 15 41.96 -28.31 -48.80
CA THR A 15 42.00 -27.52 -47.58
C THR A 15 41.33 -26.16 -47.79
N ALA A 16 41.64 -25.47 -48.88
CA ALA A 16 41.02 -24.19 -49.22
C ALA A 16 39.51 -24.34 -49.46
N PHE A 17 39.08 -25.41 -50.15
CA PHE A 17 37.66 -25.72 -50.34
C PHE A 17 36.97 -26.02 -49.00
N GLY A 18 37.59 -26.81 -48.12
CA GLY A 18 37.07 -27.09 -46.78
C GLY A 18 36.92 -25.82 -45.94
N ILE A 19 37.92 -24.93 -45.97
CA ILE A 19 37.86 -23.62 -45.31
C ILE A 19 36.73 -22.77 -45.90
N PHE A 20 36.58 -22.72 -47.22
CA PHE A 20 35.52 -21.97 -47.88
C PHE A 20 34.13 -22.48 -47.47
N CYS A 21 33.90 -23.79 -47.49
CA CYS A 21 32.65 -24.40 -47.05
C CYS A 21 32.38 -24.10 -45.55
N LEU A 22 33.40 -24.23 -44.70
CA LEU A 22 33.30 -23.90 -43.28
C LEU A 22 32.90 -22.43 -43.09
N LEU A 23 33.57 -21.50 -43.75
CA LEU A 23 33.27 -20.06 -43.66
C LEU A 23 31.86 -19.73 -44.18
N SER A 24 31.43 -20.38 -45.26
CA SER A 24 30.09 -20.18 -45.84
C SER A 24 28.95 -20.60 -44.90
N LEU A 25 29.22 -21.51 -43.95
CA LEU A 25 28.27 -21.95 -42.93
C LEU A 25 28.41 -21.16 -41.63
N VAL A 26 29.65 -20.98 -41.15
CA VAL A 26 29.93 -20.35 -39.86
C VAL A 26 29.60 -18.87 -39.87
N ILE A 27 29.90 -18.13 -40.96
CA ILE A 27 29.65 -16.69 -40.99
C ILE A 27 28.14 -16.38 -40.90
N PRO A 28 27.25 -16.95 -41.73
CA PRO A 28 25.81 -16.70 -41.61
C PRO A 28 25.22 -17.20 -40.29
N ALA A 29 25.69 -18.35 -39.79
CA ALA A 29 25.23 -18.89 -38.51
C ALA A 29 25.61 -17.96 -37.34
N SER A 30 26.84 -17.46 -37.30
CA SER A 30 27.30 -16.52 -36.27
C SER A 30 26.59 -15.17 -36.37
N ILE A 31 26.37 -14.64 -37.58
CA ILE A 31 25.60 -13.40 -37.78
C ILE A 31 24.17 -13.59 -37.28
N ARG A 32 23.51 -14.68 -37.68
CA ARG A 32 22.14 -14.98 -37.24
C ARG A 32 22.07 -15.14 -35.71
N TRP A 33 23.02 -15.84 -35.13
CA TRP A 33 23.10 -16.02 -33.68
C TRP A 33 23.30 -14.69 -32.96
N TYR A 34 24.18 -13.82 -33.46
CA TYR A 34 24.40 -12.49 -32.91
C TYR A 34 23.15 -11.61 -33.02
N VAL A 35 22.49 -11.60 -34.17
CA VAL A 35 21.27 -10.82 -34.39
C VAL A 35 20.12 -11.26 -33.46
N ILE A 36 20.05 -12.55 -33.13
CA ILE A 36 19.04 -13.08 -32.21
C ILE A 36 19.38 -12.79 -30.74
N ASN A 37 20.65 -12.92 -30.34
CA ASN A 37 21.02 -12.91 -28.92
C ASN A 37 21.64 -11.60 -28.41
N ALA A 38 21.99 -10.66 -29.30
CA ALA A 38 22.49 -9.36 -28.87
C ALA A 38 21.39 -8.57 -28.14
N THR A 39 21.72 -8.10 -26.94
CA THR A 39 20.84 -7.28 -26.10
C THR A 39 21.52 -5.94 -25.79
N ASP A 40 20.74 -4.87 -25.69
CA ASP A 40 21.20 -3.59 -25.19
C ASP A 40 20.57 -3.31 -23.82
N THR A 41 21.36 -2.74 -22.91
CA THR A 41 20.86 -2.21 -21.65
C THR A 41 20.19 -0.86 -21.90
N PHE A 42 19.03 -0.64 -21.30
CA PHE A 42 18.39 0.67 -21.32
C PHE A 42 18.39 1.29 -19.93
N SER A 43 18.57 2.60 -19.88
CA SER A 43 18.44 3.38 -18.65
C SER A 43 16.97 3.45 -18.24
N THR A 44 16.73 3.33 -16.95
CA THR A 44 15.40 3.50 -16.36
C THR A 44 15.27 4.93 -15.88
N GLU A 45 14.19 5.61 -16.27
CA GLU A 45 13.90 6.96 -15.77
C GLU A 45 13.33 6.84 -14.36
N VAL A 46 13.96 7.49 -13.39
CA VAL A 46 13.49 7.57 -12.01
C VAL A 46 13.05 9.00 -11.77
N THR A 47 11.76 9.20 -11.48
CA THR A 47 11.19 10.51 -11.15
C THR A 47 10.82 10.55 -9.67
N SER A 48 11.28 11.57 -8.95
CA SER A 48 10.78 11.86 -7.61
C SER A 48 9.42 12.55 -7.74
N VAL A 49 8.36 11.89 -7.28
CA VAL A 49 7.00 12.43 -7.25
C VAL A 49 6.75 13.23 -5.99
N ARG A 50 7.50 12.90 -4.93
CA ARG A 50 7.42 13.56 -3.63
C ARG A 50 8.69 13.33 -2.83
N GLY A 51 9.17 14.37 -2.18
CA GLY A 51 10.31 14.30 -1.26
C GLY A 51 11.65 14.04 -1.98
N THR A 52 12.58 13.39 -1.28
CA THR A 52 13.92 13.11 -1.80
C THR A 52 14.14 11.61 -2.00
N VAL A 53 14.44 11.21 -3.23
CA VAL A 53 14.75 9.84 -3.61
C VAL A 53 16.27 9.71 -3.74
N ILE A 54 16.85 8.65 -3.20
CA ILE A 54 18.29 8.40 -3.32
C ILE A 54 18.49 7.32 -4.39
N ILE A 55 19.38 7.60 -5.35
CA ILE A 55 19.74 6.70 -6.45
C ILE A 55 21.25 6.52 -6.42
N GLY A 56 21.73 5.28 -6.39
CA GLY A 56 23.16 5.04 -6.36
C GLY A 56 23.56 3.60 -6.57
N ASP A 57 24.84 3.39 -6.83
CA ASP A 57 25.41 2.05 -6.92
C ASP A 57 25.84 1.57 -5.52
N PRO A 58 25.20 0.52 -4.98
CA PRO A 58 25.53 -0.02 -3.67
C PRO A 58 26.95 -0.61 -3.60
N ALA A 59 27.60 -0.96 -4.72
CA ALA A 59 28.95 -1.51 -4.75
C ALA A 59 30.04 -0.42 -4.64
N THR A 60 29.85 0.73 -5.30
CA THR A 60 30.81 1.84 -5.29
C THR A 60 30.53 2.87 -4.20
N GLY A 61 29.33 2.86 -3.61
CA GLY A 61 28.90 3.83 -2.60
C GLY A 61 28.59 5.22 -3.16
N GLY A 62 28.59 5.37 -4.48
CA GLY A 62 28.20 6.61 -5.16
C GLY A 62 26.68 6.76 -5.15
N SER A 63 26.17 7.76 -4.43
CA SER A 63 24.74 8.09 -4.38
C SER A 63 24.49 9.52 -4.80
N SER A 64 23.41 9.73 -5.55
CA SER A 64 22.84 11.04 -5.86
C SER A 64 21.45 11.17 -5.26
N SER A 65 21.12 12.37 -4.81
CA SER A 65 19.80 12.71 -4.31
C SER A 65 18.96 13.35 -5.41
N LEU A 66 17.75 12.86 -5.60
CA LEU A 66 16.77 13.36 -6.55
C LEU A 66 15.63 14.04 -5.78
N THR A 67 15.50 15.35 -5.91
CA THR A 67 14.43 16.12 -5.27
C THR A 67 13.13 16.04 -6.06
N ASP A 68 12.03 16.36 -5.39
CA ASP A 68 10.67 16.41 -5.94
C ASP A 68 10.59 17.10 -7.32
N GLY A 69 9.86 16.47 -8.24
CA GLY A 69 9.63 16.93 -9.62
C GLY A 69 10.78 16.66 -10.60
N ASN A 70 11.95 16.24 -10.11
CA ASN A 70 13.11 15.96 -10.97
C ASN A 70 13.16 14.49 -11.38
N THR A 71 13.81 14.25 -12.52
CA THR A 71 14.05 12.92 -13.09
C THR A 71 15.55 12.68 -13.26
N ALA A 72 16.01 11.47 -12.95
CA ALA A 72 17.36 11.00 -13.19
C ALA A 72 17.34 9.62 -13.85
N MET A 73 18.46 9.22 -14.44
CA MET A 73 18.62 7.90 -15.04
C MET A 73 19.22 6.94 -14.00
N ALA A 74 18.64 5.75 -13.89
CA ALA A 74 19.20 4.64 -13.13
C ALA A 74 19.61 3.50 -14.08
N GLU A 75 20.75 2.90 -13.78
CA GLU A 75 21.33 1.80 -14.55
C GLU A 75 21.12 0.46 -13.83
N GLU A 76 21.49 -0.64 -14.50
CA GLU A 76 21.53 -1.95 -13.86
C GLU A 76 22.45 -1.93 -12.63
N ASN A 77 22.03 -2.64 -11.60
CA ASN A 77 22.61 -2.73 -10.26
C ASN A 77 22.48 -1.48 -9.38
N PHE A 78 21.83 -0.42 -9.85
CA PHE A 78 21.57 0.73 -8.99
C PHE A 78 20.48 0.41 -7.99
N ALA A 79 20.69 0.86 -6.76
CA ALA A 79 19.69 0.92 -5.72
C ALA A 79 18.92 2.24 -5.80
N VAL A 80 17.60 2.15 -5.69
CA VAL A 80 16.72 3.32 -5.54
C VAL A 80 16.03 3.20 -4.19
N SER A 81 16.03 4.27 -3.41
CA SER A 81 15.44 4.28 -2.08
C SER A 81 14.64 5.54 -1.80
N THR A 82 13.58 5.37 -1.01
CA THR A 82 12.64 6.40 -0.58
C THR A 82 12.61 6.46 0.94
N ASP A 83 12.51 7.65 1.51
CA ASP A 83 12.27 7.84 2.95
C ASP A 83 10.80 7.62 3.34
N THR A 84 10.45 7.89 4.60
CA THR A 84 9.10 7.70 5.15
C THR A 84 8.02 8.58 4.52
N THR A 85 8.39 9.63 3.80
CA THR A 85 7.48 10.61 3.18
C THR A 85 7.56 10.65 1.66
N SER A 86 8.62 10.06 1.10
CA SER A 86 8.92 10.10 -0.33
C SER A 86 8.11 9.13 -1.18
N GLN A 87 8.02 9.46 -2.46
CA GLN A 87 7.45 8.61 -3.49
C GLN A 87 8.23 8.76 -4.78
N ALA A 88 8.47 7.65 -5.48
CA ALA A 88 9.17 7.64 -6.76
C ALA A 88 8.37 6.84 -7.79
N ILE A 89 8.53 7.18 -9.07
CA ILE A 89 8.07 6.37 -10.18
C ILE A 89 9.28 6.06 -11.06
N LEU A 90 9.44 4.77 -11.39
CA LEU A 90 10.38 4.30 -12.39
C LEU A 90 9.59 4.03 -13.67
N THR A 91 10.07 4.56 -14.78
CA THR A 91 9.51 4.33 -16.12
C THR A 91 10.54 3.60 -16.97
N PHE A 92 10.13 2.46 -17.52
CA PHE A 92 10.98 1.60 -18.35
C PHE A 92 10.78 1.90 -19.84
N SER A 93 11.70 1.42 -20.67
CA SER A 93 11.71 1.68 -22.12
C SER A 93 10.52 1.11 -22.89
N ASP A 94 9.78 0.17 -22.28
CA ASP A 94 8.60 -0.49 -22.85
C ASP A 94 7.27 0.12 -22.34
N ASP A 95 7.32 1.30 -21.72
CA ASP A 95 6.22 1.98 -21.02
C ASP A 95 5.71 1.26 -19.76
N SER A 96 6.34 0.15 -19.34
CA SER A 96 6.09 -0.41 -18.02
C SER A 96 6.57 0.57 -16.95
N SER A 97 6.00 0.48 -15.75
CA SER A 97 6.37 1.35 -14.63
C SER A 97 6.39 0.61 -13.29
N LEU A 98 7.19 1.14 -12.38
CA LEU A 98 7.23 0.72 -10.98
C LEU A 98 7.08 1.96 -10.09
N THR A 99 5.97 2.06 -9.37
CA THR A 99 5.80 3.11 -8.35
C THR A 99 6.33 2.60 -7.02
N MET A 100 7.23 3.34 -6.39
CA MET A 100 7.74 3.09 -5.05
C MET A 100 7.02 3.99 -4.03
N TYR A 101 6.54 3.41 -2.94
CA TYR A 101 5.92 4.13 -1.83
C TYR A 101 6.95 4.45 -0.73
N SER A 102 6.50 5.04 0.38
CA SER A 102 7.35 5.35 1.53
C SER A 102 8.16 4.15 2.02
N ASP A 103 9.35 4.42 2.54
CA ASP A 103 10.29 3.47 3.14
C ASP A 103 10.62 2.26 2.25
N THR A 104 10.67 2.48 0.93
CA THR A 104 10.89 1.43 -0.06
C THR A 104 12.30 1.48 -0.60
N VAL A 105 12.93 0.31 -0.71
CA VAL A 105 14.27 0.11 -1.31
C VAL A 105 14.18 -0.98 -2.36
N ILE A 106 14.65 -0.67 -3.57
CA ILE A 106 14.76 -1.62 -4.67
C ILE A 106 16.17 -1.61 -5.25
N VAL A 107 16.52 -2.69 -5.95
CA VAL A 107 17.70 -2.77 -6.81
C VAL A 107 17.27 -3.19 -8.21
N LEU A 108 17.67 -2.42 -9.21
CA LEU A 108 17.47 -2.78 -10.61
C LEU A 108 18.45 -3.89 -10.96
N ARG A 109 18.01 -5.11 -11.27
CA ARG A 109 18.91 -6.25 -11.53
C ARG A 109 19.19 -6.44 -13.02
N GLU A 110 18.16 -6.39 -13.84
CA GLU A 110 18.29 -6.53 -15.30
C GLU A 110 17.25 -5.63 -15.99
N THR A 111 17.69 -4.78 -16.91
CA THR A 111 16.85 -3.91 -17.74
C THR A 111 17.38 -3.95 -19.18
N ARG A 112 17.02 -5.02 -19.89
CA ARG A 112 17.59 -5.36 -21.21
C ARG A 112 16.52 -5.59 -22.25
N ALA A 113 16.75 -5.08 -23.45
CA ALA A 113 15.93 -5.32 -24.62
C ALA A 113 16.76 -5.96 -25.73
N PRO A 114 16.15 -6.77 -26.63
CA PRO A 114 16.84 -7.23 -27.82
C PRO A 114 17.30 -6.07 -28.68
N ARG A 115 18.57 -6.10 -29.11
CA ARG A 115 19.17 -5.03 -29.92
C ARG A 115 18.56 -4.92 -31.31
N PHE A 116 18.07 -6.04 -31.85
CA PHE A 116 17.52 -6.12 -33.20
C PHE A 116 16.06 -6.59 -33.13
N GLY A 117 15.14 -5.87 -33.79
CA GLY A 117 13.71 -6.19 -33.78
C GLY A 117 13.31 -7.51 -34.44
N ILE A 118 14.24 -8.23 -35.09
CA ILE A 118 14.02 -9.58 -35.60
C ILE A 118 14.27 -10.66 -34.53
N SER A 119 14.86 -10.28 -33.39
CA SER A 119 15.07 -11.21 -32.28
C SER A 119 13.72 -11.66 -31.70
N PRO A 120 13.52 -12.97 -31.47
CA PRO A 120 12.35 -13.50 -30.77
C PRO A 120 12.46 -13.40 -29.24
N ASN A 121 13.60 -12.94 -28.71
CA ASN A 121 13.81 -12.89 -27.26
C ASN A 121 12.98 -11.77 -26.64
N PRO A 122 12.49 -11.94 -25.39
CA PRO A 122 11.70 -10.92 -24.72
C PRO A 122 12.57 -9.78 -24.17
N THR A 123 11.95 -8.62 -23.97
CA THR A 123 12.47 -7.58 -23.07
C THR A 123 12.42 -8.11 -21.63
N LYS A 124 13.45 -7.84 -20.84
CA LYS A 124 13.55 -8.28 -19.45
C LYS A 124 13.66 -7.09 -18.52
N ILE A 125 12.79 -7.11 -17.51
CA ILE A 125 12.78 -6.19 -16.37
C ILE A 125 12.79 -7.07 -15.12
N ILE A 126 13.94 -7.14 -14.46
CA ILE A 126 14.12 -7.90 -13.22
C ILE A 126 14.50 -6.93 -12.11
N ILE A 127 13.69 -6.92 -11.06
CA ILE A 127 13.83 -5.96 -9.95
C ILE A 127 13.84 -6.73 -8.63
N GLU A 128 14.78 -6.38 -7.77
CA GLU A 128 14.77 -6.85 -6.39
C GLU A 128 14.13 -5.80 -5.50
N VAL A 129 13.09 -6.17 -4.77
CA VAL A 129 12.46 -5.32 -3.74
C VAL A 129 12.98 -5.80 -2.40
N GLN A 130 13.82 -4.99 -1.76
CA GLN A 130 14.47 -5.37 -0.50
C GLN A 130 13.55 -5.12 0.70
N LYS A 131 12.85 -3.98 0.68
CA LYS A 131 11.86 -3.61 1.70
C LYS A 131 10.86 -2.59 1.16
N GLY A 132 9.75 -2.46 1.86
CA GLY A 132 8.70 -1.48 1.59
C GLY A 132 7.71 -1.99 0.54
N ARG A 133 7.05 -1.06 -0.16
CA ARG A 133 5.97 -1.38 -1.09
C ARG A 133 6.19 -0.79 -2.46
N VAL A 134 5.96 -1.60 -3.47
CA VAL A 134 5.96 -1.19 -4.87
C VAL A 134 4.65 -1.54 -5.56
N ARG A 135 4.29 -0.74 -6.56
CA ARG A 135 3.26 -1.09 -7.53
C ARG A 135 3.91 -1.26 -8.89
N ALA A 136 3.92 -2.49 -9.39
CA ALA A 136 4.37 -2.81 -10.73
C ALA A 136 3.19 -2.72 -11.70
N THR A 137 3.36 -1.99 -12.79
CA THR A 137 2.40 -1.93 -13.89
C THR A 137 3.14 -2.25 -15.17
N SER A 138 2.83 -3.40 -15.76
CA SER A 138 3.39 -3.80 -17.04
C SER A 138 2.55 -3.19 -18.17
N SER A 139 3.19 -2.60 -19.17
CA SER A 139 2.50 -2.13 -20.37
C SER A 139 2.22 -3.28 -21.34
N LEU A 140 1.16 -3.14 -22.14
CA LEU A 140 0.90 -3.99 -23.31
C LEU A 140 1.87 -3.59 -24.43
N SER A 141 3.12 -4.04 -24.32
CA SER A 141 4.09 -3.88 -25.40
C SER A 141 3.83 -4.90 -26.51
N ARG A 142 4.17 -4.55 -27.77
CA ARG A 142 4.13 -5.52 -28.89
C ARG A 142 5.21 -6.60 -28.77
N ALA A 143 6.25 -6.35 -27.98
CA ALA A 143 7.32 -7.30 -27.71
C ALA A 143 6.98 -8.14 -26.48
N ALA A 144 7.37 -9.42 -26.48
CA ALA A 144 7.24 -10.27 -25.30
C ALA A 144 8.02 -9.64 -24.13
N LEU A 145 7.41 -9.57 -22.96
CA LEU A 145 7.98 -8.99 -21.74
C LEU A 145 8.12 -10.07 -20.66
N ILE A 146 9.29 -10.12 -20.02
CA ILE A 146 9.49 -10.79 -18.74
C ILE A 146 9.65 -9.71 -17.69
N PHE A 147 8.63 -9.51 -16.86
CA PHE A 147 8.66 -8.59 -15.74
C PHE A 147 8.57 -9.37 -14.43
N ASN A 148 9.73 -9.61 -13.82
CA ASN A 148 9.84 -10.41 -12.61
C ASN A 148 10.36 -9.57 -11.44
N LEU A 149 9.80 -9.80 -10.27
CA LEU A 149 10.26 -9.20 -9.02
C LEU A 149 10.79 -10.30 -8.11
N SER A 150 11.84 -10.01 -7.35
CA SER A 150 12.31 -10.86 -6.25
C SER A 150 12.26 -10.09 -4.94
N THR A 151 11.78 -10.73 -3.89
CA THR A 151 11.84 -10.23 -2.52
C THR A 151 12.73 -11.16 -1.68
N PRO A 152 13.03 -10.82 -0.41
CA PRO A 152 13.72 -11.74 0.49
C PRO A 152 12.98 -13.07 0.69
N HIS A 153 11.66 -13.11 0.45
CA HIS A 153 10.82 -14.26 0.77
C HIS A 153 10.24 -14.98 -0.46
N ALA A 154 10.25 -14.36 -1.66
CA ALA A 154 9.60 -14.94 -2.84
C ALA A 154 10.18 -14.45 -4.18
N GLN A 155 10.00 -15.27 -5.21
CA GLN A 155 10.07 -14.86 -6.60
C GLN A 155 8.66 -14.63 -7.14
N ILE A 156 8.46 -13.53 -7.85
CA ILE A 156 7.18 -13.11 -8.40
C ILE A 156 7.31 -12.92 -9.91
N GLU A 157 6.55 -13.69 -10.67
CA GLU A 157 6.42 -13.54 -12.11
C GLU A 157 5.12 -12.80 -12.41
N LEU A 158 5.22 -11.68 -13.13
CA LEU A 158 4.07 -10.86 -13.45
C LEU A 158 3.65 -11.07 -14.90
N SER A 159 2.36 -11.30 -15.13
CA SER A 159 1.77 -11.13 -16.45
C SER A 159 1.56 -9.65 -16.77
N GLU A 160 0.95 -9.38 -17.92
CA GLU A 160 0.38 -8.07 -18.20
C GLU A 160 -0.70 -7.71 -17.15
N GLY A 161 -0.58 -6.54 -16.53
CA GLY A 161 -1.49 -6.09 -15.48
C GLY A 161 -0.91 -5.05 -14.51
N SER A 162 -1.45 -5.04 -13.29
CA SER A 162 -1.03 -4.15 -12.21
C SER A 162 -1.05 -4.90 -10.89
N PHE A 163 0.05 -4.82 -10.16
CA PHE A 163 0.35 -5.66 -9.00
C PHE A 163 0.92 -4.82 -7.87
N SER A 164 0.55 -5.14 -6.64
CA SER A 164 1.11 -4.55 -5.43
C SER A 164 1.98 -5.59 -4.73
N ILE A 165 3.23 -5.24 -4.45
CA ILE A 165 4.17 -6.10 -3.74
C ILE A 165 4.65 -5.31 -2.53
N GLU A 166 4.42 -5.84 -1.33
CA GLU A 166 4.86 -5.26 -0.07
C GLU A 166 5.73 -6.29 0.65
N THR A 167 6.91 -5.90 1.11
CA THR A 167 7.83 -6.81 1.81
C THR A 167 8.48 -6.14 3.00
N ASN A 168 8.60 -6.90 4.08
CA ASN A 168 9.30 -6.50 5.29
C ASN A 168 10.25 -7.61 5.73
N GLU A 169 10.79 -7.53 6.95
CA GLU A 169 11.74 -8.51 7.49
C GLU A 169 11.15 -9.91 7.68
N THR A 170 9.82 -10.01 7.85
CA THR A 170 9.13 -11.25 8.22
C THR A 170 8.33 -11.89 7.10
N GLU A 171 7.82 -11.10 6.15
CA GLU A 171 6.94 -11.58 5.10
C GLU A 171 6.95 -10.71 3.83
N THR A 172 6.50 -11.30 2.72
CA THR A 172 6.11 -10.65 1.48
C THR A 172 4.63 -10.87 1.21
N GLN A 173 3.90 -9.80 0.91
CA GLN A 173 2.54 -9.84 0.42
C GLN A 173 2.50 -9.44 -1.06
N VAL A 174 1.83 -10.25 -1.88
CA VAL A 174 1.62 -9.99 -3.31
C VAL A 174 0.13 -9.90 -3.56
N THR A 175 -0.33 -8.82 -4.20
CA THR A 175 -1.74 -8.59 -4.53
C THR A 175 -1.90 -8.29 -6.02
N THR A 176 -2.76 -9.05 -6.70
CA THR A 176 -3.04 -8.89 -8.12
C THR A 176 -4.27 -8.02 -8.34
N ARG A 177 -4.08 -6.81 -8.87
CA ARG A 177 -5.19 -5.87 -9.13
C ARG A 177 -5.77 -6.05 -10.53
N LEU A 178 -4.91 -6.40 -11.47
CA LEU A 178 -5.23 -6.70 -12.86
C LEU A 178 -4.18 -7.69 -13.37
N GLY A 179 -4.57 -8.63 -14.20
CA GLY A 179 -3.68 -9.67 -14.72
C GLY A 179 -3.60 -10.90 -13.83
N GLN A 180 -2.49 -11.61 -13.92
CA GLN A 180 -2.14 -12.80 -13.16
C GLN A 180 -0.69 -12.71 -12.67
N ALA A 181 -0.43 -13.24 -11.48
CA ALA A 181 0.93 -13.34 -10.95
C ALA A 181 1.18 -14.76 -10.44
N ASN A 182 2.39 -15.28 -10.70
CA ASN A 182 2.86 -16.49 -10.03
C ASN A 182 3.76 -16.08 -8.87
N VAL A 183 3.47 -16.58 -7.68
CA VAL A 183 4.28 -16.37 -6.47
C VAL A 183 4.95 -17.70 -6.13
N ILE A 184 6.27 -17.71 -6.07
CA ILE A 184 7.09 -18.91 -5.95
C ILE A 184 8.01 -18.76 -4.73
N SER A 185 7.95 -19.72 -3.80
CA SER A 185 8.86 -19.79 -2.65
C SER A 185 8.85 -21.19 -2.02
N GLU A 186 9.97 -21.62 -1.43
CA GLU A 186 10.13 -22.92 -0.73
C GLU A 186 9.50 -24.12 -1.46
N GLY A 187 9.70 -24.20 -2.78
CA GLY A 187 9.15 -25.26 -3.64
C GLY A 187 7.63 -25.20 -3.87
N GLY A 188 6.94 -24.24 -3.27
CA GLY A 188 5.54 -23.91 -3.51
C GLY A 188 5.38 -22.88 -4.63
N LEU A 189 4.27 -23.01 -5.35
CA LEU A 189 3.82 -22.05 -6.35
C LEU A 189 2.34 -21.77 -6.14
N VAL A 190 1.98 -20.49 -6.10
CA VAL A 190 0.59 -20.03 -6.07
C VAL A 190 0.35 -19.05 -7.20
N MET A 191 -0.67 -19.32 -8.00
CA MET A 191 -1.16 -18.41 -9.03
C MET A 191 -2.22 -17.50 -8.43
N LEU A 192 -2.06 -16.19 -8.61
CA LEU A 192 -2.98 -15.16 -8.16
C LEU A 192 -3.70 -14.55 -9.35
N ASN A 193 -5.02 -14.58 -9.32
CA ASN A 193 -5.88 -13.88 -10.26
C ASN A 193 -6.25 -12.48 -9.74
N GLN A 194 -6.94 -11.72 -10.58
CA GLN A 194 -7.47 -10.42 -10.21
C GLN A 194 -8.32 -10.47 -8.94
N GLY A 195 -8.00 -9.59 -7.99
CA GLY A 195 -8.69 -9.50 -6.70
C GLY A 195 -8.20 -10.49 -5.66
N GLU A 196 -7.13 -11.24 -5.95
CA GLU A 196 -6.50 -12.17 -5.03
C GLU A 196 -5.15 -11.64 -4.53
N ARG A 197 -4.74 -12.14 -3.37
CA ARG A 197 -3.43 -11.92 -2.77
C ARG A 197 -2.87 -13.23 -2.18
N ALA A 198 -1.57 -13.30 -2.01
CA ALA A 198 -0.90 -14.30 -1.19
C ALA A 198 0.08 -13.63 -0.23
N VAL A 199 0.38 -14.32 0.87
CA VAL A 199 1.41 -13.95 1.83
C VAL A 199 2.46 -15.06 1.84
N VAL A 200 3.72 -14.67 1.89
CA VAL A 200 4.87 -15.57 1.95
C VAL A 200 5.69 -15.15 3.16
N GLY A 201 5.66 -15.97 4.21
CA GLY A 201 6.52 -15.77 5.37
C GLY A 201 7.97 -16.16 5.07
N LYS A 202 8.89 -15.73 5.93
CA LYS A 202 10.29 -16.13 5.88
C LYS A 202 10.43 -17.65 5.88
N ASP A 203 11.15 -18.19 4.91
CA ASP A 203 11.42 -19.62 4.73
C ASP A 203 10.13 -20.47 4.69
N GLN A 204 9.05 -19.93 4.10
CA GLN A 204 7.76 -20.61 3.96
C GLN A 204 7.25 -20.61 2.53
N ALA A 205 6.46 -21.64 2.19
CA ALA A 205 5.72 -21.67 0.94
C ALA A 205 4.60 -20.61 0.92
N PRO A 206 4.18 -20.12 -0.26
CA PRO A 206 3.12 -19.12 -0.34
C PRO A 206 1.79 -19.64 0.23
N SER A 207 1.04 -18.74 0.88
CA SER A 207 -0.33 -19.05 1.31
C SER A 207 -1.23 -19.36 0.11
N PRO A 208 -2.33 -20.12 0.28
CA PRO A 208 -3.40 -20.18 -0.71
C PRO A 208 -3.89 -18.76 -1.08
N PRO A 209 -4.52 -18.58 -2.27
CA PRO A 209 -5.11 -17.30 -2.65
C PRO A 209 -6.13 -16.81 -1.62
N LEU A 210 -5.96 -15.57 -1.18
CA LEU A 210 -6.82 -14.87 -0.26
C LEU A 210 -7.46 -13.67 -0.98
N PRO A 211 -8.61 -13.16 -0.54
CA PRO A 211 -9.16 -11.93 -1.09
C PRO A 211 -8.19 -10.75 -0.93
N ALA A 212 -8.07 -9.90 -1.94
CA ALA A 212 -7.28 -8.67 -1.89
C ALA A 212 -7.81 -7.69 -0.83
N ALA A 213 -9.10 -7.75 -0.52
CA ALA A 213 -9.69 -7.05 0.61
C ALA A 213 -9.12 -7.61 1.93
N GLN A 214 -8.70 -6.72 2.82
CA GLN A 214 -8.10 -7.08 4.09
C GLN A 214 -8.66 -6.22 5.21
N ASN A 215 -8.81 -6.85 6.38
CA ASN A 215 -9.04 -6.11 7.60
C ASN A 215 -7.72 -5.45 8.01
N LEU A 216 -7.74 -4.14 8.23
CA LEU A 216 -6.57 -3.38 8.69
C LEU A 216 -6.45 -3.33 10.21
N LEU A 217 -7.50 -3.74 10.92
CA LEU A 217 -7.45 -3.91 12.37
C LEU A 217 -6.76 -5.24 12.68
N LYS A 218 -5.86 -5.21 13.67
CA LYS A 218 -5.27 -6.40 14.33
C LYS A 218 -6.36 -7.28 14.94
N ASP A 219 -7.40 -6.64 15.49
CA ASP A 219 -8.59 -7.30 15.99
C ASP A 219 -9.86 -6.49 15.75
N SER A 220 -10.95 -7.18 15.42
CA SER A 220 -12.29 -6.62 15.21
C SER A 220 -13.40 -7.35 15.97
N ASP A 221 -13.08 -8.38 16.76
CA ASP A 221 -14.09 -9.21 17.42
C ASP A 221 -14.46 -8.73 18.83
N PHE A 222 -13.69 -7.79 19.38
CA PHE A 222 -13.82 -7.30 20.75
C PHE A 222 -13.90 -8.45 21.76
N SER A 223 -13.01 -9.44 21.66
CA SER A 223 -12.86 -10.50 22.66
C SER A 223 -12.21 -9.97 23.95
N LEU A 224 -12.47 -10.60 25.10
CA LEU A 224 -11.83 -10.22 26.37
C LEU A 224 -10.29 -10.20 26.28
N ALA A 225 -9.70 -11.04 25.44
CA ALA A 225 -8.26 -11.08 25.20
C ALA A 225 -7.77 -9.93 24.30
N SER A 226 -8.66 -9.28 23.54
CA SER A 226 -8.33 -8.17 22.64
C SER A 226 -8.16 -6.84 23.37
N LEU A 227 -8.89 -6.62 24.48
CA LEU A 227 -8.71 -5.44 25.32
C LEU A 227 -7.33 -5.49 26.02
N ASN A 228 -6.58 -4.39 25.95
CA ASN A 228 -5.20 -4.24 26.43
C ASN A 228 -4.12 -4.98 25.61
N ASN A 229 -4.47 -5.67 24.53
CA ASN A 229 -3.51 -6.24 23.58
C ASN A 229 -3.61 -5.59 22.20
N ALA A 230 -4.81 -5.56 21.62
CA ALA A 230 -5.08 -4.93 20.32
C ALA A 230 -5.76 -3.56 20.47
N TRP A 231 -6.56 -3.39 21.52
CA TRP A 231 -7.29 -2.16 21.81
C TRP A 231 -6.83 -1.54 23.13
N GLU A 232 -6.54 -0.25 23.12
CA GLU A 232 -6.21 0.54 24.31
C GLU A 232 -7.43 1.33 24.75
N ILE A 233 -7.77 1.27 26.04
CA ILE A 233 -8.84 2.11 26.60
C ILE A 233 -8.34 3.56 26.65
N TYR A 234 -9.20 4.45 26.18
CA TYR A 234 -9.01 5.88 26.31
C TYR A 234 -10.17 6.47 27.11
N ASP A 235 -9.83 7.30 28.09
CA ASP A 235 -10.78 7.97 28.96
C ASP A 235 -10.36 9.42 29.20
N ARG A 236 -11.29 10.36 28.98
CA ARG A 236 -11.16 11.76 29.35
C ARG A 236 -12.28 12.12 30.32
N ASN A 237 -12.00 11.85 31.58
CA ASN A 237 -12.82 12.31 32.69
C ASN A 237 -12.24 13.59 33.28
N PHE A 238 -12.87 14.73 33.00
CA PHE A 238 -12.47 16.02 33.57
C PHE A 238 -12.98 16.21 35.02
N SER A 239 -13.79 15.30 35.54
CA SER A 239 -14.39 15.36 36.89
C SER A 239 -14.81 13.97 37.39
N GLU A 240 -13.84 13.15 37.79
CA GLU A 240 -14.03 11.76 38.26
C GLU A 240 -15.04 11.64 39.43
N ASP A 241 -15.20 12.69 40.24
CA ASP A 241 -16.14 12.69 41.38
C ASP A 241 -17.62 12.83 40.99
N LYS A 242 -17.90 13.21 39.74
CA LYS A 242 -19.26 13.59 39.28
C LYS A 242 -19.80 12.70 38.17
N VAL A 243 -18.91 12.11 37.37
CA VAL A 243 -19.25 11.23 36.25
C VAL A 243 -18.32 10.04 36.26
N THR A 244 -18.91 8.85 36.17
CA THR A 244 -18.20 7.58 36.00
C THR A 244 -18.34 7.13 34.56
N THR A 245 -17.22 6.93 33.88
CA THR A 245 -17.19 6.30 32.57
C THR A 245 -16.60 4.89 32.65
N THR A 246 -17.07 3.99 31.79
CA THR A 246 -16.54 2.62 31.70
C THR A 246 -16.51 2.14 30.25
N ALA A 247 -15.42 1.46 29.88
CA ALA A 247 -15.31 0.66 28.67
C ALA A 247 -15.04 -0.80 29.05
N HIS A 248 -15.98 -1.69 28.76
CA HIS A 248 -15.86 -3.11 29.09
C HIS A 248 -16.30 -3.98 27.92
N ILE A 249 -15.68 -5.14 27.80
CA ILE A 249 -16.21 -6.19 26.94
C ILE A 249 -17.16 -7.05 27.77
N VAL A 250 -18.39 -7.19 27.27
CA VAL A 250 -19.44 -8.01 27.89
C VAL A 250 -20.00 -8.99 26.87
N THR A 251 -20.55 -10.09 27.36
CA THR A 251 -21.35 -10.99 26.52
C THR A 251 -22.79 -10.51 26.52
N PHE A 252 -23.31 -10.15 25.34
CA PHE A 252 -24.69 -9.71 25.17
C PHE A 252 -25.32 -10.47 24.03
N GLN A 253 -26.36 -11.29 24.26
CA GLN A 253 -26.97 -12.12 23.20
C GLN A 253 -25.96 -13.05 22.49
N ASP A 254 -25.14 -13.74 23.28
CA ASP A 254 -24.14 -14.74 22.80
C ASP A 254 -23.02 -14.19 21.88
N ARG A 255 -22.83 -12.86 21.88
CA ARG A 255 -21.75 -12.14 21.17
C ARG A 255 -20.94 -11.30 22.15
N SER A 256 -19.65 -11.21 21.90
CA SER A 256 -18.77 -10.27 22.60
C SER A 256 -19.04 -8.86 22.08
N VAL A 257 -19.25 -7.89 22.98
CA VAL A 257 -19.49 -6.49 22.60
C VAL A 257 -18.72 -5.55 23.49
N LEU A 258 -18.22 -4.47 22.91
CA LEU A 258 -17.72 -3.33 23.66
C LEU A 258 -18.91 -2.51 24.19
N GLU A 259 -19.10 -2.52 25.51
CA GLU A 259 -20.04 -1.65 26.20
C GLU A 259 -19.31 -0.39 26.67
N LEU A 260 -19.82 0.77 26.23
CA LEU A 260 -19.40 2.08 26.68
C LEU A 260 -20.52 2.69 27.53
N ARG A 261 -20.18 3.20 28.71
CA ARG A 261 -21.13 3.83 29.63
C ARG A 261 -20.56 5.11 30.20
N SER A 262 -21.40 6.13 30.31
CA SER A 262 -21.13 7.35 31.06
C SER A 262 -22.36 7.63 31.95
N GLU A 263 -22.14 7.71 33.25
CA GLU A 263 -23.18 7.88 34.27
C GLU A 263 -22.76 8.92 35.30
N GLY A 264 -23.64 9.85 35.64
CA GLY A 264 -23.34 10.90 36.59
C GLY A 264 -24.22 12.13 36.40
N GLU A 265 -23.69 13.27 36.81
CA GLU A 265 -24.30 14.58 36.59
C GLU A 265 -24.36 14.94 35.09
N ASP A 266 -25.50 15.47 34.65
CA ASP A 266 -25.68 15.93 33.27
C ASP A 266 -24.84 17.20 33.00
N ASN A 267 -24.59 17.51 31.72
CA ASN A 267 -23.82 18.69 31.25
C ASN A 267 -22.34 18.72 31.69
N ILE A 268 -21.75 17.57 32.00
CA ILE A 268 -20.31 17.42 32.17
C ILE A 268 -19.75 16.64 30.99
N HIS A 269 -18.83 17.28 30.27
CA HIS A 269 -18.17 16.65 29.15
C HIS A 269 -17.32 15.48 29.62
N THR A 270 -17.60 14.30 29.08
CA THR A 270 -16.83 13.06 29.32
C THR A 270 -16.72 12.28 28.03
N GLU A 271 -15.60 11.59 27.86
CA GLU A 271 -15.38 10.70 26.72
C GLU A 271 -14.76 9.41 27.21
N VAL A 272 -15.28 8.28 26.75
CA VAL A 272 -14.69 6.97 26.98
C VAL A 272 -14.77 6.15 25.71
N GLY A 273 -13.74 5.38 25.43
CA GLY A 273 -13.69 4.55 24.24
C GLY A 273 -12.48 3.63 24.21
N VAL A 274 -12.26 3.05 23.05
CA VAL A 274 -11.06 2.27 22.74
C VAL A 274 -10.41 2.79 21.46
N THR A 275 -9.10 2.69 21.40
CA THR A 275 -8.30 3.05 20.24
C THR A 275 -7.39 1.89 19.83
N GLN A 276 -7.01 1.84 18.56
CA GLN A 276 -6.07 0.86 18.04
C GLN A 276 -5.20 1.51 16.97
N GLU A 277 -3.90 1.36 17.09
CA GLU A 277 -2.96 1.77 16.06
C GLU A 277 -2.95 0.80 14.87
N VAL A 278 -3.10 1.37 13.67
CA VAL A 278 -3.07 0.64 12.40
C VAL A 278 -1.74 0.82 11.69
N ASN A 279 -1.17 2.04 11.68
CA ASN A 279 0.12 2.37 11.08
C ASN A 279 0.28 1.86 9.64
N LYS A 280 -0.76 2.06 8.81
CA LYS A 280 -0.79 1.53 7.43
C LYS A 280 -0.89 2.66 6.40
N ASP A 281 0.01 2.62 5.43
CA ASP A 281 -0.11 3.42 4.22
C ASP A 281 -1.21 2.84 3.31
N VAL A 282 -2.20 3.65 2.96
CA VAL A 282 -3.36 3.26 2.16
C VAL A 282 -3.38 3.87 0.74
N ARG A 283 -2.32 4.53 0.30
CA ARG A 283 -2.26 5.20 -1.03
C ARG A 283 -2.53 4.28 -2.22
N ASP A 284 -2.14 3.01 -2.12
CA ASP A 284 -2.37 2.04 -3.19
C ASP A 284 -3.75 1.40 -3.12
N PHE A 285 -4.53 1.57 -2.05
CA PHE A 285 -5.83 0.92 -1.92
C PHE A 285 -6.86 1.54 -2.86
N GLN A 286 -7.80 0.72 -3.35
CA GLN A 286 -8.92 1.19 -4.16
C GLN A 286 -10.09 1.68 -3.29
N SER A 287 -10.23 1.09 -2.10
CA SER A 287 -11.26 1.46 -1.14
C SER A 287 -10.78 1.36 0.30
N LEU A 288 -11.22 2.31 1.12
CA LEU A 288 -11.12 2.27 2.58
C LEU A 288 -12.52 2.53 3.14
N ARG A 289 -13.03 1.58 3.92
CA ARG A 289 -14.36 1.65 4.51
C ARG A 289 -14.30 1.17 5.95
N ILE A 290 -15.16 1.75 6.78
CA ILE A 290 -15.32 1.36 8.18
C ILE A 290 -16.64 0.62 8.31
N PHE A 291 -16.57 -0.56 8.93
CA PHE A 291 -17.71 -1.41 9.23
C PHE A 291 -17.86 -1.53 10.74
N VAL A 292 -19.05 -1.29 11.26
CA VAL A 292 -19.35 -1.47 12.68
C VAL A 292 -20.83 -1.80 12.89
N GLU A 293 -21.13 -2.55 13.94
CA GLU A 293 -22.51 -2.69 14.43
C GLU A 293 -22.67 -1.86 15.70
N VAL A 294 -23.63 -0.93 15.69
CA VAL A 294 -23.87 -0.01 16.80
C VAL A 294 -25.24 -0.24 17.40
N ARG A 295 -25.32 -0.20 18.73
CA ARG A 295 -26.59 -0.27 19.45
C ARG A 295 -26.62 0.77 20.55
N LEU A 296 -27.63 1.64 20.52
CA LEU A 296 -27.81 2.67 21.53
C LEU A 296 -28.80 2.23 22.61
N VAL A 297 -28.35 2.28 23.85
CA VAL A 297 -29.15 1.93 25.04
C VAL A 297 -29.69 3.18 25.73
N ARG A 298 -28.86 4.20 25.90
CA ARG A 298 -29.20 5.44 26.59
C ARG A 298 -28.46 6.62 25.94
N GLN A 299 -29.11 7.77 25.95
CA GLN A 299 -28.64 9.07 25.50
C GLN A 299 -29.33 10.12 26.37
N SER A 300 -28.57 11.03 26.96
CA SER A 300 -29.07 12.15 27.78
C SER A 300 -29.28 13.42 26.95
N LEU A 301 -28.32 13.76 26.08
CA LEU A 301 -28.36 14.95 25.22
C LEU A 301 -29.00 14.64 23.86
N PRO A 302 -29.94 15.44 23.34
CA PRO A 302 -30.40 15.32 21.96
C PRO A 302 -29.28 15.47 20.93
N GLY A 303 -29.35 14.72 19.82
CA GLY A 303 -28.33 14.80 18.76
C GLY A 303 -26.92 14.45 19.28
N GLY A 304 -25.98 15.39 19.13
CA GLY A 304 -24.64 15.35 19.72
C GLY A 304 -24.38 16.55 20.65
N GLY A 305 -25.41 17.03 21.35
CA GLY A 305 -25.37 18.31 22.08
C GLY A 305 -25.45 19.53 21.14
N PHE A 306 -25.45 20.75 21.69
CA PHE A 306 -25.58 21.98 20.90
C PHE A 306 -24.48 22.14 19.83
N GLN A 307 -23.26 21.70 20.15
CA GLN A 307 -22.08 21.79 19.27
C GLN A 307 -21.94 20.59 18.32
N GLY A 308 -22.77 19.55 18.44
CA GLY A 308 -22.63 18.35 17.61
C GLY A 308 -21.36 17.53 17.87
N SER A 309 -20.79 17.61 19.07
CA SER A 309 -19.52 16.97 19.44
C SER A 309 -19.66 15.84 20.47
N GLU A 310 -20.88 15.58 20.97
CA GLU A 310 -21.16 14.72 22.12
C GLU A 310 -22.20 13.64 21.77
N PHE A 311 -22.00 12.95 20.66
CA PHE A 311 -22.89 11.85 20.30
C PHE A 311 -22.68 10.64 21.23
N PRO A 312 -23.74 9.87 21.55
CA PRO A 312 -23.63 8.67 22.39
C PRO A 312 -22.53 7.68 21.98
N ILE A 313 -22.33 7.49 20.67
CA ILE A 313 -21.23 6.72 20.10
C ILE A 313 -20.67 7.52 18.93
N MET A 314 -19.35 7.60 18.86
CA MET A 314 -18.63 8.23 17.75
C MET A 314 -17.55 7.29 17.23
N LEU A 315 -17.44 7.21 15.91
CA LEU A 315 -16.27 6.65 15.24
C LEU A 315 -15.30 7.79 14.94
N ARG A 316 -14.01 7.51 15.13
CA ARG A 316 -12.93 8.44 14.80
C ARG A 316 -11.84 7.69 14.05
N LEU A 317 -11.34 8.29 12.97
CA LEU A 317 -10.14 7.85 12.26
C LEU A 317 -9.16 9.01 12.18
N ASP A 318 -7.97 8.86 12.75
CA ASP A 318 -6.87 9.81 12.62
C ASP A 318 -5.96 9.38 11.47
N TYR A 319 -5.57 10.32 10.61
CA TYR A 319 -4.77 10.00 9.44
C TYR A 319 -3.99 11.21 8.93
N LYS A 320 -2.99 10.95 8.08
CA LYS A 320 -2.31 11.99 7.28
C LYS A 320 -2.89 12.02 5.88
N ASP A 321 -3.16 13.23 5.38
CA ASP A 321 -3.51 13.42 3.97
C ASP A 321 -2.26 13.38 3.06
N ALA A 322 -2.48 13.56 1.76
CA ALA A 322 -1.39 13.62 0.80
C ALA A 322 -0.35 14.65 1.24
N ASP A 323 -0.72 15.85 1.69
CA ASP A 323 0.19 16.94 2.06
C ASP A 323 0.81 16.81 3.46
N ASN A 324 0.71 15.63 4.08
CA ASN A 324 1.23 15.34 5.42
C ASN A 324 0.57 16.16 6.55
N ASN A 325 -0.63 16.69 6.31
CA ASN A 325 -1.43 17.32 7.36
C ASN A 325 -2.13 16.27 8.20
N ASP A 326 -2.22 16.49 9.51
CA ASP A 326 -3.07 15.71 10.39
C ASP A 326 -4.53 15.99 10.08
N ARG A 327 -5.29 14.90 9.90
CA ARG A 327 -6.72 14.92 9.61
C ARG A 327 -7.43 13.95 10.52
N GLN A 328 -8.71 14.24 10.70
CA GLN A 328 -9.61 13.43 11.50
C GLN A 328 -10.90 13.25 10.73
N TRP A 329 -11.41 12.03 10.75
CA TRP A 329 -12.74 11.71 10.25
C TRP A 329 -13.62 11.29 11.43
N TYR A 330 -14.84 11.82 11.48
CA TYR A 330 -15.81 11.53 12.54
C TYR A 330 -17.15 11.06 11.98
N HIS A 331 -17.77 10.10 12.67
CA HIS A 331 -19.16 9.74 12.44
C HIS A 331 -19.90 9.44 13.75
N GLY A 332 -20.94 10.21 14.06
CA GLY A 332 -21.70 10.10 15.30
C GLY A 332 -23.06 9.40 15.15
N PHE A 333 -23.46 8.61 16.15
CA PHE A 333 -24.77 7.96 16.18
C PHE A 333 -25.63 8.45 17.34
N TYR A 334 -26.90 8.72 17.08
CA TYR A 334 -27.86 9.15 18.10
C TYR A 334 -29.26 8.60 17.86
N TYR A 335 -30.13 8.62 18.87
CA TYR A 335 -31.57 8.30 18.70
C TYR A 335 -32.50 9.44 19.14
N ALA A 336 -32.05 10.28 20.08
CA ALA A 336 -32.85 11.36 20.64
C ALA A 336 -32.96 12.50 19.62
N PRO A 337 -34.18 12.81 19.13
CA PRO A 337 -34.37 13.84 18.12
C PRO A 337 -34.01 15.22 18.70
N VAL A 338 -33.44 16.06 17.85
CA VAL A 338 -33.16 17.46 18.19
C VAL A 338 -34.48 18.23 18.30
N PRO A 339 -34.75 18.96 19.41
CA PRO A 339 -36.00 19.71 19.61
C PRO A 339 -36.15 20.90 18.65
N ASP A 340 -35.05 21.58 18.37
CA ASP A 340 -34.98 22.74 17.48
C ASP A 340 -33.75 22.62 16.56
N PRO A 341 -33.91 22.17 15.31
CA PRO A 341 -32.80 21.95 14.38
C PRO A 341 -31.91 23.17 14.15
N ASP A 342 -32.44 24.38 14.33
CA ASP A 342 -31.67 25.61 14.11
C ASP A 342 -30.71 25.91 15.27
N GLN A 343 -30.88 25.26 16.42
CA GLN A 343 -30.06 25.46 17.63
C GLN A 343 -29.00 24.38 17.85
N TYR A 344 -29.05 23.27 17.11
CA TYR A 344 -28.14 22.14 17.30
C TYR A 344 -27.38 21.84 16.01
N ILE A 345 -26.07 21.65 16.13
CA ILE A 345 -25.25 21.24 15.01
C ILE A 345 -25.40 19.73 14.81
N LEU A 346 -25.88 19.34 13.63
CA LEU A 346 -25.81 17.97 13.13
C LEU A 346 -24.93 17.99 11.88
N TYR A 347 -23.71 17.49 12.02
CA TYR A 347 -22.78 17.43 10.92
C TYR A 347 -23.26 16.44 9.85
N THR A 348 -23.07 16.82 8.58
CA THR A 348 -23.47 16.03 7.38
C THR A 348 -22.37 15.99 6.34
N GLU A 349 -21.20 16.54 6.66
CA GLU A 349 -20.05 16.60 5.80
C GLU A 349 -19.35 15.24 5.69
N PRO A 350 -18.69 14.92 4.56
CA PRO A 350 -17.98 13.65 4.42
C PRO A 350 -16.94 13.38 5.52
N ALA A 351 -16.28 14.44 6.02
CA ALA A 351 -15.25 14.37 7.06
C ALA A 351 -15.80 14.32 8.49
N ASN A 352 -17.03 14.80 8.70
CA ASN A 352 -17.67 14.81 10.00
C ASN A 352 -19.18 14.69 9.74
N SER A 353 -19.77 13.58 10.12
CA SER A 353 -21.17 13.31 9.84
C SER A 353 -21.85 12.66 11.05
N SER A 354 -23.18 12.61 11.01
CA SER A 354 -23.95 11.94 12.04
C SER A 354 -25.22 11.31 11.47
N GLU A 355 -25.65 10.22 12.09
CA GLU A 355 -26.86 9.51 11.68
C GLU A 355 -27.75 9.19 12.89
N ARG A 356 -29.06 9.38 12.68
CA ARG A 356 -30.08 8.99 13.66
C ARG A 356 -30.47 7.53 13.45
N ILE A 357 -30.27 6.71 14.48
CA ILE A 357 -30.58 5.28 14.47
C ILE A 357 -31.63 4.90 15.50
N ALA A 358 -32.20 3.70 15.36
CA ALA A 358 -33.19 3.19 16.28
C ALA A 358 -32.54 2.77 17.62
N ARG A 359 -33.20 3.11 18.73
CA ARG A 359 -32.78 2.67 20.07
C ARG A 359 -33.01 1.16 20.24
N PHE A 360 -32.12 0.50 21.00
CA PHE A 360 -32.17 -0.92 21.37
C PHE A 360 -32.03 -1.95 20.25
N ILE A 361 -31.83 -1.52 19.01
CA ILE A 361 -31.63 -2.39 17.84
C ILE A 361 -30.18 -2.26 17.38
N TRP A 362 -29.58 -3.36 16.94
CA TRP A 362 -28.27 -3.34 16.29
C TRP A 362 -28.39 -2.76 14.89
N TYR A 363 -27.64 -1.70 14.64
CA TYR A 363 -27.57 -1.01 13.38
C TYR A 363 -26.25 -1.33 12.68
N PRO A 364 -26.28 -2.04 11.54
CA PRO A 364 -25.09 -2.25 10.73
C PRO A 364 -24.77 -0.96 9.97
N TYR A 365 -23.57 -0.44 10.19
CA TYR A 365 -23.08 0.74 9.49
C TYR A 365 -21.87 0.37 8.63
N GLU A 366 -21.91 0.84 7.39
CA GLU A 366 -20.78 0.84 6.47
C GLU A 366 -20.58 2.28 6.00
N SER A 367 -19.37 2.82 6.17
CA SER A 367 -19.05 4.14 5.64
C SER A 367 -19.01 4.14 4.11
N GLU A 368 -19.14 5.32 3.52
CA GLU A 368 -18.68 5.51 2.14
C GLU A 368 -17.19 5.15 1.99
N ASN A 369 -16.73 5.01 0.74
CA ASN A 369 -15.31 4.86 0.49
C ASN A 369 -14.56 6.16 0.81
N LEU A 370 -13.82 6.15 1.92
CA LEU A 370 -13.09 7.31 2.45
C LEU A 370 -11.98 7.79 1.51
N LEU A 371 -11.49 6.93 0.62
CA LEU A 371 -10.48 7.31 -0.39
C LEU A 371 -11.07 8.17 -1.53
N THR A 372 -12.40 8.22 -1.64
CA THR A 372 -13.11 9.01 -2.66
C THR A 372 -13.97 10.12 -2.04
N SER A 373 -14.67 9.85 -0.93
CA SER A 373 -15.62 10.79 -0.33
C SER A 373 -14.95 12.02 0.29
N LEU A 374 -13.71 11.87 0.74
CA LEU A 374 -12.94 12.95 1.39
C LEU A 374 -12.14 13.81 0.39
N GLY A 375 -12.25 13.56 -0.91
CA GLY A 375 -11.67 14.41 -1.96
C GLY A 375 -10.15 14.62 -1.79
N PRO A 376 -9.65 15.88 -1.87
CA PRO A 376 -8.22 16.18 -1.73
C PRO A 376 -7.62 15.81 -0.37
N THR A 377 -8.43 15.77 0.69
CA THR A 377 -7.99 15.45 2.06
C THR A 377 -8.15 13.97 2.39
N LYS A 378 -8.16 13.09 1.39
CA LYS A 378 -8.31 11.65 1.58
C LYS A 378 -7.13 11.04 2.37
N PRO A 379 -7.35 9.91 3.07
CA PRO A 379 -6.30 9.24 3.80
C PRO A 379 -5.16 8.72 2.93
N VAL A 380 -3.95 8.92 3.42
CA VAL A 380 -2.69 8.38 2.86
C VAL A 380 -2.02 7.45 3.86
N LEU A 381 -1.96 7.83 5.14
CA LEU A 381 -1.36 7.04 6.21
C LEU A 381 -2.26 7.06 7.44
N LEU A 382 -2.65 5.88 7.94
CA LEU A 382 -3.54 5.74 9.09
C LEU A 382 -2.77 5.72 10.41
N ASN A 383 -3.25 6.49 11.40
CA ASN A 383 -2.75 6.55 12.78
C ASN A 383 -1.23 6.77 12.97
N PRO A 384 -0.54 7.68 12.27
CA PRO A 384 0.92 7.76 12.35
C PRO A 384 1.52 8.21 13.69
N TYR A 385 0.70 8.71 14.62
CA TYR A 385 1.12 9.12 15.96
C TYR A 385 -0.03 8.94 16.97
N ALA A 386 0.00 7.92 17.84
CA ALA A 386 -0.78 7.94 19.08
C ALA A 386 -0.15 8.88 20.11
N SER A 387 -0.17 10.19 19.84
CA SER A 387 0.07 11.19 20.88
C SER A 387 -0.19 12.59 20.33
N THR A 388 -1.44 13.02 20.29
CA THR A 388 -1.71 14.43 20.55
C THR A 388 -3.03 14.53 21.29
N PRO A 389 -3.02 14.90 22.58
CA PRO A 389 -4.23 15.36 23.25
C PRO A 389 -4.77 16.54 22.45
N LEU A 390 -6.09 16.69 22.37
CA LEU A 390 -6.69 17.96 21.97
C LEU A 390 -6.13 19.03 22.91
N ALA A 391 -5.12 19.79 22.46
CA ALA A 391 -4.90 21.13 22.97
C ALA A 391 -6.19 21.88 22.65
N GLY A 392 -6.88 22.28 23.71
CA GLY A 392 -8.24 22.79 23.62
C GLY A 392 -8.40 23.83 22.53
N PHE A 393 -9.55 23.76 21.84
CA PHE A 393 -10.14 24.95 21.25
C PHE A 393 -10.45 25.93 22.40
N THR A 394 -9.45 26.71 22.77
CA THR A 394 -9.62 27.96 23.48
C THR A 394 -9.26 29.07 22.51
N LYS A 395 -10.28 29.82 22.06
CA LYS A 395 -10.26 31.28 21.96
C LYS A 395 -11.57 31.82 21.35
N PRO A 396 -12.05 32.99 21.80
CA PRO A 396 -12.09 33.48 23.16
C PRO A 396 -13.53 33.79 23.60
N TRP A 397 -13.76 33.69 24.91
CA TRP A 397 -14.79 34.45 25.57
C TRP A 397 -14.52 35.95 25.31
N SER A 398 -15.52 36.68 24.80
CA SER A 398 -15.68 38.08 25.20
C SER A 398 -17.17 38.42 25.29
N PRO A 399 -17.59 39.06 26.39
CA PRO A 399 -18.98 39.36 26.70
C PRO A 399 -19.42 40.66 26.02
N MET A 400 -20.69 40.78 25.64
CA MET A 400 -21.41 42.04 25.83
C MET A 400 -22.93 41.85 25.69
N SER A 401 -23.59 42.17 26.79
CA SER A 401 -24.97 42.60 26.95
C SER A 401 -25.48 43.61 25.91
N ARG A 402 -26.83 43.63 25.78
CA ARG A 402 -27.79 44.61 25.19
C ARG A 402 -28.48 44.04 23.95
N CYS A 403 -29.81 43.99 23.83
CA CYS A 403 -30.91 44.68 24.53
C CYS A 403 -31.90 43.71 25.17
#